data_AF-X1M626-F1
#
_entry.id   AF-X1M626-F1
#
_cell.length_a   1.000
_cell.length_b   1.000
_cell.length_c   1.000
_cell.angle_alpha   90.00
_cell.angle_beta   90.00
_cell.angle_gamma   90.00
#
_symmetry.space_group_name_H-M   'P 1'
#
loop_
_entity.id
_entity.type
_entity.pdbx_description
1 polymer ?
#
loop_
_entity_poly.entity_id
_entity_poly.type
_entity_poly.pdbx_seq_one_letter_code
_entity_poly.pdbx_strand_id
1 'polypeptide(L)'
;MQKRMKVIIYLRVSSVEQTTENQLPALEAWIEDRGHELVEVYQETESAWRTGHQKELARLLRELPKRKIDIVLVWSLDRLC
;
A
#
# COMPACT_ATOMS: atom_id res chain seq x y z
N MET A 1 -12.85 22.83 6.32
CA MET A 1 -13.11 21.60 5.53
C MET A 1 -11.77 20.90 5.31
N GLN A 2 -11.53 19.75 5.95
CA GLN A 2 -10.34 18.95 5.63
C GLN A 2 -10.54 18.36 4.22
N LYS A 3 -9.55 18.53 3.35
CA LYS A 3 -9.58 18.02 1.98
C LYS A 3 -9.42 16.50 2.06
N ARG A 4 -10.42 15.76 1.56
CA ARG A 4 -10.35 14.30 1.42
C ARG A 4 -9.29 13.97 0.37
N MET A 5 -8.18 13.40 0.82
CA MET A 5 -7.07 12.98 -0.05
C MET A 5 -7.25 11.53 -0.46
N LYS A 6 -6.85 11.21 -1.69
CA LYS A 6 -6.88 9.86 -2.24
C LYS A 6 -5.61 9.13 -1.87
N VAL A 7 -5.76 8.04 -1.14
CA VAL A 7 -4.68 7.26 -0.56
C VAL A 7 -4.64 5.88 -1.20
N ILE A 8 -3.45 5.44 -1.57
CA ILE A 8 -3.18 4.05 -1.94
C ILE A 8 -2.31 3.43 -0.84
N ILE A 9 -2.57 2.17 -0.49
CA ILE A 9 -1.70 1.42 0.39
C ILE A 9 -0.81 0.49 -0.42
N TYR A 10 0.48 0.45 -0.12
CA TYR A 10 1.40 -0.59 -0.59
C TYR A 10 2.03 -1.31 0.60
N LEU A 11 1.92 -2.63 0.62
CA LEU A 11 2.40 -3.47 1.72
C LEU A 11 3.08 -4.73 1.19
N ARG A 12 4.11 -5.20 1.92
CA ARG A 12 4.85 -6.43 1.62
C ARG A 12 4.71 -7.41 2.77
N VAL A 13 4.13 -8.58 2.49
CA VAL A 13 3.81 -9.64 3.46
C VAL A 13 4.52 -10.95 3.12
N SER A 14 4.84 -11.75 4.13
CA SER A 14 5.65 -12.96 3.96
C SER A 14 4.86 -14.20 3.51
N SER A 15 3.52 -14.19 3.59
CA SER A 15 2.68 -15.34 3.22
C SER A 15 1.23 -14.92 2.92
N VAL A 16 0.54 -15.74 2.10
CA VAL A 16 -0.88 -15.55 1.71
C VAL A 16 -1.83 -15.69 2.91
N GLU A 17 -1.42 -16.42 3.95
CA GLU A 17 -2.20 -16.65 5.19
C GLU A 17 -1.68 -15.85 6.40
N GLN A 18 -0.97 -14.74 6.17
CA GLN A 18 -0.44 -13.82 7.19
C GLN A 18 0.74 -14.41 8.01
N THR A 19 1.77 -13.63 8.36
CA THR A 19 1.72 -12.82 9.59
C THR A 19 2.68 -11.62 9.59
N THR A 20 2.05 -10.44 9.54
CA THR A 20 2.45 -9.12 10.09
C THR A 20 1.14 -8.53 10.64
N GLU A 21 0.75 -8.95 11.83
CA GLU A 21 -0.65 -9.02 12.32
C GLU A 21 -1.46 -7.73 12.51
N ASN A 22 -1.03 -6.53 12.09
CA ASN A 22 -1.89 -5.34 12.19
C ASN A 22 -1.57 -4.20 11.22
N GLN A 23 -0.89 -4.46 10.10
CA GLN A 23 -0.49 -3.36 9.21
C GLN A 23 -1.66 -2.81 8.43
N LEU A 24 -2.36 -3.66 7.68
CA LEU A 24 -3.48 -3.20 6.85
C LEU A 24 -4.59 -2.54 7.69
N PRO A 25 -5.09 -3.14 8.79
CA PRO A 25 -6.11 -2.50 9.63
C PRO A 25 -5.64 -1.18 10.25
N ALA A 26 -4.36 -1.07 10.66
CA ALA A 26 -3.84 0.18 11.21
C ALA A 26 -3.70 1.28 10.14
N LEU A 27 -3.35 0.91 8.91
CA LEU A 27 -3.25 1.82 7.78
C LEU A 27 -4.64 2.28 7.33
N GLU A 28 -5.62 1.37 7.30
CA GLU A 28 -7.03 1.70 7.04
C GLU A 28 -7.59 2.64 8.11
N ALA A 29 -7.36 2.33 9.40
CA ALA A 29 -7.77 3.18 10.51
C ALA A 29 -7.15 4.60 10.42
N TRP A 30 -5.90 4.71 10.01
CA TRP A 30 -5.25 6.03 9.80
C TRP A 30 -5.90 6.84 8.68
N ILE A 31 -6.34 6.17 7.59
CA ILE A 31 -7.05 6.82 6.48
C ILE A 31 -8.43 7.30 6.95
N GLU A 32 -9.16 6.44 7.67
CA GLU A 32 -10.49 6.75 8.19
C GLU A 32 -10.45 7.89 9.23
N ASP A 33 -9.53 7.84 10.18
CA ASP A 33 -9.34 8.87 11.22
C ASP A 33 -9.08 10.26 10.63
N ARG A 34 -8.37 10.31 9.49
CA ARG A 34 -8.09 11.55 8.76
C ARG A 34 -9.16 11.93 7.74
N GLY A 35 -10.20 11.13 7.59
CA GLY A 35 -11.27 11.34 6.62
C GLY A 35 -10.76 11.31 5.17
N HIS A 36 -9.72 10.52 4.90
CA HIS A 36 -9.17 10.28 3.58
C HIS A 36 -9.93 9.15 2.86
N GLU A 37 -9.69 8.99 1.56
CA GLU A 37 -10.33 7.97 0.72
C GLU A 37 -9.30 6.90 0.35
N LEU A 38 -9.54 5.65 0.76
CA LEU A 38 -8.74 4.51 0.29
C LEU A 38 -9.17 4.15 -1.14
N VAL A 39 -8.23 4.28 -2.09
CA VAL A 39 -8.46 4.00 -3.50
C VAL A 39 -8.17 2.54 -3.84
N GLU A 40 -7.02 2.02 -3.40
CA GLU A 40 -6.61 0.64 -3.68
C GLU A 40 -5.52 0.20 -2.69
N VAL A 41 -5.40 -1.12 -2.53
CA VAL A 41 -4.37 -1.77 -1.70
C VAL A 41 -3.55 -2.71 -2.59
N TYR A 42 -2.25 -2.46 -2.68
CA TYR A 42 -1.29 -3.29 -3.39
C TYR A 42 -0.52 -4.13 -2.37
N GLN A 43 -0.57 -5.45 -2.52
CA GLN A 43 0.01 -6.39 -1.58
C GLN A 43 1.03 -7.27 -2.28
N GLU A 44 2.30 -7.14 -1.94
CA GLU A 44 3.37 -7.94 -2.51
C GLU A 44 3.78 -9.06 -1.54
N THR A 45 4.07 -10.23 -2.09
CA THR A 45 4.60 -11.33 -1.28
C THR A 45 6.12 -11.27 -1.20
N GLU A 46 6.70 -11.65 -0.07
CA GLU A 46 8.16 -11.67 0.11
C GLU A 46 8.85 -12.62 -0.90
N SER A 47 8.20 -13.73 -1.24
CA SER A 47 8.66 -14.66 -2.28
C SER A 47 8.72 -13.99 -3.66
N ALA A 48 7.73 -13.18 -4.00
CA ALA A 48 7.72 -12.40 -5.24
C ALA A 48 8.82 -11.33 -5.26
N TRP A 49 9.07 -10.66 -4.12
CA TRP A 49 10.17 -9.71 -3.97
C TRP A 49 11.55 -10.37 -4.20
N ARG A 50 11.82 -11.50 -3.54
CA ARG A 50 13.10 -12.22 -3.67
C ARG A 50 13.36 -12.78 -5.07
N THR A 51 12.30 -13.04 -5.82
CA THR A 51 12.40 -13.56 -7.20
C THR A 51 12.49 -12.43 -8.23
N GLY A 52 12.50 -11.15 -7.80
CA GLY A 52 12.47 -9.99 -8.71
C GLY A 52 11.11 -9.79 -9.40
N HIS A 53 10.08 -10.51 -8.97
CA HIS A 53 8.73 -10.41 -9.48
C HIS A 53 7.92 -9.41 -8.66
N GLN A 54 8.37 -8.15 -8.62
CA GLN A 54 7.71 -7.05 -7.92
C GLN A 54 6.47 -6.56 -8.71
N LYS A 55 5.54 -7.47 -8.98
CA LYS A 55 4.41 -7.25 -9.89
C LYS A 55 3.48 -6.16 -9.39
N GLU A 56 3.20 -6.14 -8.08
CA GLU A 56 2.29 -5.15 -7.51
C GLU A 56 2.96 -3.78 -7.39
N LEU A 57 4.26 -3.72 -7.12
CA LEU A 57 5.00 -2.45 -7.16
C LEU A 57 5.07 -1.89 -8.58
N ALA A 58 5.38 -2.73 -9.57
CA ALA A 58 5.40 -2.32 -10.97
C ALA A 58 4.02 -1.87 -11.46
N ARG A 59 2.96 -2.52 -10.97
CA ARG A 59 1.57 -2.14 -11.25
C ARG A 59 1.24 -0.79 -10.63
N LEU A 60 1.56 -0.58 -9.35
CA LEU A 60 1.41 0.70 -8.65
C LEU A 60 2.10 1.83 -9.43
N LEU A 61 3.38 1.66 -9.78
CA LEU A 61 4.16 2.67 -10.50
C LEU A 61 3.57 3.00 -11.87
N ARG A 62 2.97 2.03 -12.56
CA ARG A 62 2.30 2.24 -13.85
C ARG A 62 0.97 2.96 -13.71
N GLU A 63 0.26 2.77 -12.59
CA GLU A 63 -1.06 3.35 -12.35
C GLU A 63 -1.00 4.73 -11.68
N LEU A 64 0.04 5.01 -10.89
CA LEU A 64 0.27 6.29 -10.22
C LEU A 64 0.10 7.52 -11.14
N PRO A 65 0.77 7.62 -12.31
CA PRO A 65 0.62 8.79 -13.17
C PRO A 65 -0.75 8.88 -13.86
N LYS A 66 -1.52 7.79 -13.89
CA LYS A 66 -2.87 7.75 -14.50
C LYS A 66 -3.97 8.11 -13.53
N ARG A 67 -3.69 8.03 -12.23
CA ARG A 67 -4.67 8.25 -11.17
C ARG A 67 -4.37 9.57 -10.47
N LYS A 68 -5.43 10.30 -10.10
CA LYS A 68 -5.31 11.44 -9.19
C LYS A 68 -5.18 10.89 -7.76
N ILE A 69 -3.99 10.44 -7.41
CA ILE A 69 -3.64 9.97 -6.07
C ILE A 69 -2.85 11.08 -5.38
N ASP A 70 -3.18 11.36 -4.13
CA ASP A 70 -2.48 12.37 -3.33
C ASP A 70 -1.41 11.73 -2.45
N ILE A 71 -1.65 10.52 -1.93
CA ILE A 71 -0.78 9.85 -0.95
C ILE A 71 -0.58 8.38 -1.32
N VAL A 72 0.67 7.92 -1.24
CA VAL A 72 1.01 6.49 -1.19
C VAL A 72 1.45 6.18 0.23
N LEU A 73 0.71 5.32 0.90
CA LEU A 73 0.93 4.90 2.27
C LEU A 73 1.63 3.54 2.28
N VAL A 74 2.75 3.49 2.98
CA VAL A 74 3.54 2.26 3.15
C VAL A 74 3.76 2.02 4.63
N TRP A 75 3.79 0.75 5.03
CA TRP A 75 4.06 0.42 6.44
C TRP A 75 5.45 0.87 6.88
N SER A 76 6.47 0.67 6.04
CA SER A 76 7.82 1.15 6.29
C SER A 76 8.62 1.29 5.01
N LEU A 77 9.46 2.34 4.96
CA LEU A 77 10.37 2.61 3.85
C LEU A 77 11.50 1.58 3.75
N ASP A 78 11.86 0.88 4.84
CA ASP A 78 12.85 -0.22 4.79
C ASP A 78 12.42 -1.38 3.89
N ARG A 79 11.13 -1.44 3.55
CA ARG A 79 10.51 -2.47 2.72
C ARG A 79 10.40 -2.10 1.24
N LEU A 80 10.86 -0.90 0.87
CA LEU A 80 10.89 -0.39 -0.51
C LEU A 80 12.28 -0.55 -1.17
N CYS A 81 13.32 -0.85 -0.40
CA CYS A 81 14.69 -1.03 -0.86
C CYS A 81 15.09 -2.50 -1.03
#